data_AF-A0A354Q4Y0-F1
#
_entry.id   AF-A0A354Q4Y0-F1
#
_cell.length_a   1.000
_cell.length_b   1.000
_cell.length_c   1.000
_cell.angle_alpha   90.00
_cell.angle_beta   90.00
_cell.angle_gamma   90.00
#
_symmetry.space_group_name_H-M   'P 1'
#
loop_
_entity.id
_entity.type
_entity.pdbx_description
1 polymer ?
#
loop_
_entity_poly.entity_id
_entity_poly.type
_entity_poly.pdbx_seq_one_letter_code
_entity_poly.pdbx_strand_id
1 'polypeptide(L)' 'VPVSFYRIGFTGELGYEIHFPAEYGESMWNHLMAEGEEFALKPFGVETQRILRLEKGH' A
#
# COMPACT_ATOMS: atom_id res chain seq x y z
N VAL A 1 -7.71 14.40 2.03
CA VAL A 1 -8.72 13.32 2.08
C VAL A 1 -8.74 12.78 3.52
N PRO A 2 -9.90 12.70 4.19
CA PRO A 2 -9.99 12.04 5.49
C PRO A 2 -9.69 10.55 5.34
N VAL A 3 -8.80 10.03 6.18
CA VAL A 3 -8.19 8.69 6.06
C VAL A 3 -8.13 8.02 7.43
N SER A 4 -8.33 6.71 7.46
CA SER A 4 -7.98 5.85 8.60
C SER A 4 -6.70 5.10 8.28
N PHE A 5 -5.67 5.29 9.11
CA PHE A 5 -4.39 4.59 9.00
C PHE A 5 -4.32 3.44 9.97
N TYR A 6 -3.99 2.27 9.45
CA TYR A 6 -3.74 1.08 10.26
C TYR A 6 -2.30 0.62 10.04
N ARG A 7 -1.53 0.51 11.14
CA ARG A 7 -0.18 -0.06 11.10
C ARG A 7 -0.27 -1.59 11.09
N ILE A 8 -0.67 -2.13 9.96
CA ILE A 8 -0.89 -3.54 9.68
C ILE A 8 -0.55 -3.81 8.21
N GLY A 9 -0.18 -5.04 7.88
CA GLY A 9 0.06 -5.45 6.50
C GLY A 9 0.42 -6.93 6.37
N PHE A 10 0.21 -7.48 5.19
CA PHE A 10 0.41 -8.91 4.90
C PHE A 10 1.84 -9.28 4.51
N THR A 11 2.67 -8.30 4.12
CA THR A 11 4.04 -8.55 3.64
C THR A 11 5.04 -8.77 4.77
N GLY A 12 4.66 -8.44 6.02
CA GLY A 12 5.55 -8.45 7.19
C GLY A 12 6.68 -7.42 7.17
N GLU A 13 6.60 -6.44 6.26
CA GLU A 13 7.50 -5.28 6.21
C GLU A 13 6.84 -4.06 6.89
N LEU A 14 7.61 -2.98 7.04
CA LEU A 14 7.02 -1.69 7.45
C LEU A 14 6.01 -1.23 6.40
N GLY A 15 4.76 -1.07 6.81
CA GLY A 15 3.69 -0.62 5.94
C GLY A 15 2.45 -0.19 6.73
N TYR A 16 1.55 0.48 6.03
CA TYR A 16 0.25 0.89 6.54
C TYR A 16 -0.82 0.55 5.51
N GLU A 17 -1.98 0.14 5.99
CA GLU A 17 -3.20 0.17 5.21
C GLU A 17 -3.87 1.53 5.36
N ILE A 18 -4.23 2.14 4.23
CA ILE A 18 -4.84 3.46 4.15
C ILE A 18 -6.26 3.29 3.64
N HIS A 19 -7.25 3.52 4.49
CA HIS A 19 -8.67 3.37 4.17
C HIS A 19 -9.30 4.75 3.98
N PHE A 20 -10.04 4.94 2.89
CA PHE A 20 -10.69 6.20 2.53
C PHE A 20 -11.88 5.97 1.59
N PRO A 21 -12.80 6.95 1.44
CA PRO A 21 -13.93 6.83 0.52
C PRO A 21 -13.49 6.61 -0.93
N ALA A 22 -14.16 5.71 -1.64
CA ALA A 22 -13.76 5.26 -2.98
C ALA A 22 -13.69 6.37 -4.04
N GLU A 23 -14.45 7.46 -3.86
CA GLU A 23 -14.41 8.65 -4.72
C GLU A 23 -13.02 9.31 -4.81
N TYR A 24 -12.14 9.08 -3.84
CA TYR A 24 -10.75 9.57 -3.84
C TYR A 24 -9.74 8.55 -4.37
N GLY A 25 -10.18 7.38 -4.86
CA GLY A 25 -9.32 6.28 -5.33
C GLY A 25 -8.18 6.74 -6.24
N GLU A 26 -8.55 7.33 -7.38
CA GLU A 26 -7.61 7.77 -8.40
C GLU A 26 -6.71 8.92 -7.92
N SER A 27 -7.27 9.91 -7.21
CA SER A 27 -6.50 11.06 -6.74
C SER A 27 -5.49 10.69 -5.66
N MET A 28 -5.87 9.80 -4.72
CA MET A 28 -4.97 9.27 -3.70
C MET A 28 -3.85 8.43 -4.33
N TRP A 29 -4.19 7.56 -5.29
CA TRP A 29 -3.21 6.76 -6.01
C TRP A 29 -2.18 7.63 -6.73
N ASN A 30 -2.65 8.59 -7.53
CA ASN A 30 -1.77 9.48 -8.28
C ASN A 30 -0.88 10.32 -7.36
N HIS A 31 -1.42 10.82 -6.25
CA HIS A 31 -0.64 11.58 -5.27
C HIS A 31 0.47 10.72 -4.63
N LEU A 32 0.15 9.50 -4.18
CA LEU A 32 1.14 8.60 -3.58
C LEU A 32 2.24 8.19 -4.57
N MET A 33 1.87 7.94 -5.83
CA MET A 33 2.86 7.60 -6.87
C MET A 33 3.79 8.77 -7.19
N ALA A 34 3.27 10.00 -7.23
CA ALA A 34 4.07 11.21 -7.46
C ALA A 34 5.05 11.49 -6.31
N GLU A 35 4.57 11.50 -5.06
CA GLU A 35 5.43 11.70 -3.88
C GLU A 35 6.43 10.54 -3.68
N GLY A 36 6.07 9.34 -4.14
CA GLY A 36 6.92 8.15 -4.07
C GLY A 36 8.05 8.11 -5.10
N GLU A 37 8.08 9.00 -6.08
CA GLU A 37 9.06 8.97 -7.18
C GLU A 37 10.50 9.09 -6.68
N GLU A 38 10.77 9.98 -5.71
CA GLU A 38 12.10 10.15 -5.09
C GLU A 38 12.60 8.85 -4.41
N PHE A 39 11.66 8.02 -3.94
CA PHE A 39 11.96 6.74 -3.28
C PHE A 39 11.95 5.55 -4.25
N ALA A 40 11.83 5.80 -5.56
CA ALA A 40 11.63 4.78 -6.57
C ALA A 40 10.46 3.82 -6.25
N LEU A 41 9.37 4.37 -5.70
CA LEU A 41 8.15 3.62 -5.38
C LEU A 41 7.62 2.89 -6.62
N LYS A 42 7.25 1.62 -6.43
CA LYS A 42 6.65 0.80 -7.49
C LYS A 42 5.43 0.06 -6.98
N PRO A 43 4.34 0.00 -7.77
CA PRO A 43 3.22 -0.85 -7.45
C PRO A 43 3.63 -2.32 -7.57
N PHE A 44 3.06 -3.16 -6.73
CA PHE A 44 3.19 -4.61 -6.84
C PHE A 44 1.81 -5.28 -6.80
N GLY A 45 1.71 -6.45 -7.43
CA GLY A 45 0.47 -7.20 -7.55
C GLY A 45 0.24 -8.22 -6.44
N VAL A 46 -0.94 -8.84 -6.51
CA VAL A 46 -1.39 -9.86 -5.55
C VAL A 46 -0.47 -11.07 -5.46
N GLU A 47 0.19 -11.46 -6.55
CA GLU A 47 1.12 -12.62 -6.54
C GLU A 47 2.37 -12.35 -5.70
N THR A 48 2.96 -11.16 -5.83
CA THR A 48 4.08 -10.74 -4.98
C THR A 48 3.64 -10.68 -3.51
N GLN A 49 2.46 -10.11 -3.23
CA GLN A 49 1.89 -10.10 -1.88
C GLN A 49 1.75 -11.51 -1.30
N ARG A 50 1.25 -12.45 -2.12
CA ARG A 50 1.04 -13.85 -1.75
C ARG A 50 2.36 -14.53 -1.36
N ILE A 51 3.42 -14.33 -2.13
CA ILE A 51 4.73 -14.90 -1.81
C ILE A 51 5.26 -14.32 -0.50
N LEU A 52 5.25 -12.98 -0.36
CA LEU A 52 5.76 -12.30 0.84
C LEU A 52 5.04 -12.75 2.11
N ARG A 53 3.70 -12.89 2.09
CA ARG A 53 2.97 -13.37 3.26
C ARG A 53 3.33 -14.81 3.66
N LEU A 54 3.62 -15.67 2.68
CA LEU A 54 4.01 -17.05 2.92
C LEU A 54 5.39 -17.13 3.58
N GLU A 55 6.32 -16.25 3.19
CA GLU A 55 7.64 -16.14 3.83
C GLU A 55 7.55 -15.75 5.31
N LYS A 56 6.49 -15.03 5.71
CA LYS A 56 6.22 -14.65 7.09
C LYS A 56 5.38 -15.67 7.86
N GLY A 57 4.95 -16.75 7.21
CA GLY A 57 4.11 -17.80 7.81
C GLY A 57 2.66 -17.37 8.10
N HIS A 58 2.15 -16.39 7.35
CA HIS A 58 0.78 -15.86 7.50
C HIS A 58 -0.27 -16.68 6.75
#